data_AF-A0A0Q6W8K5-F1
#
_entry.id   AF-A0A0Q6W8K5-F1
#
_cell.length_a   1.000
_cell.length_b   1.000
_cell.length_c   1.000
_cell.angle_alpha   90.00
_cell.angle_beta   90.00
_cell.angle_gamma   90.00
#
_symmetry.space_group_name_H-M   'P 1'
#
loop_
_entity.id
_entity.type
_entity.pdbx_description
1 polymer ?
#
loop_
_entity_poly.entity_id
_entity_poly.type
_entity_poly.pdbx_seq_one_letter_code
_entity_poly.pdbx_strand_id
1 'polypeptide(L)'
;MAKRSRSSSEGEKIQTALPGSLGEALDEIGFQPLGRRIVVVKQTERHPRTSTDWAVSVIEFFRFTLPRAPNGDWEHLFIAAYEVACQAMAMLGQATVIDGGARPLSDPTLPATLPRWDDIATAVVWAAGQSGLLRYRRRGRTGKKRSVRRPKANIRAGYGCPPAHLGAEAFPAFQSLGLISYRSWTAAAETILWRDNPFEAGMNFAEDERFIEALDAAISSVPEDIAAKIRDIAAMPANEAAGLVGFARRNVHPNATRHEALVFLQDRSRRLLSELFAKRWRLGDGWLSAEESRRALFLELEPLSIQMSMEFGRIVIPQELGCDVRD
;
A
#
# COMPACT_ATOMS: atom_id res chain seq x y z
N MET A 1 51.78 -34.01 6.76
CA MET A 1 51.20 -34.72 7.92
C MET A 1 51.94 -34.32 9.18
N ALA A 2 51.28 -33.61 10.10
CA ALA A 2 51.55 -33.59 11.55
C ALA A 2 50.30 -33.01 12.23
N LYS A 3 49.80 -33.71 13.26
CA LYS A 3 48.49 -33.45 13.92
C LYS A 3 48.68 -32.63 15.21
N ARG A 4 47.69 -31.74 15.43
CA ARG A 4 47.06 -31.26 16.69
C ARG A 4 47.92 -30.67 17.81
N SER A 5 47.41 -29.57 18.39
CA SER A 5 46.98 -29.51 19.79
C SER A 5 45.92 -28.43 20.01
N ARG A 6 44.84 -28.77 20.71
CA ARG A 6 43.84 -27.87 21.31
C ARG A 6 44.37 -27.47 22.69
N SER A 7 44.18 -26.21 23.09
CA SER A 7 44.03 -25.84 24.51
C SER A 7 42.98 -24.73 24.66
N SER A 8 41.87 -25.09 25.29
CA SER A 8 41.19 -24.29 26.32
C SER A 8 41.99 -24.51 27.63
N SER A 9 42.05 -23.66 28.65
CA SER A 9 41.25 -22.55 29.17
C SER A 9 42.12 -21.80 30.22
N GLU A 10 41.61 -20.65 30.70
CA GLU A 10 41.85 -19.99 32.01
C GLU A 10 42.55 -18.61 31.96
N GLY A 11 41.91 -17.66 32.65
CA GLY A 11 42.53 -16.42 33.13
C GLY A 11 41.94 -15.14 32.56
N GLU A 12 40.70 -14.84 32.92
CA GLU A 12 40.02 -13.55 32.72
C GLU A 12 40.85 -12.41 33.32
N LYS A 13 41.43 -11.56 32.47
CA LYS A 13 42.01 -10.27 32.89
C LYS A 13 41.02 -9.18 32.51
N ILE A 14 40.32 -8.65 33.50
CA ILE A 14 39.52 -7.43 33.38
C ILE A 14 40.52 -6.30 33.12
N GLN A 15 40.61 -5.84 31.86
CA GLN A 15 41.31 -4.61 31.51
C GLN A 15 40.39 -3.45 31.87
N THR A 16 40.73 -2.69 32.90
CA THR A 16 40.09 -1.41 33.18
C THR A 16 40.41 -0.42 32.06
N ALA A 17 39.38 0.29 31.57
CA ALA A 17 39.51 1.27 30.50
C ALA A 17 40.39 2.45 30.92
N LEU A 18 41.09 3.04 29.94
CA LEU A 18 41.93 4.22 30.16
C LEU A 18 41.07 5.47 30.44
N PRO A 19 41.52 6.38 31.32
CA PRO A 19 40.82 7.63 31.61
C PRO A 19 40.65 8.48 30.34
N GLY A 20 39.44 8.97 30.09
CA GLY A 20 39.03 9.76 28.92
C GLY A 20 38.58 8.93 27.71
N SER A 21 38.51 7.60 27.82
CA SER A 21 38.04 6.74 26.72
C SER A 21 36.51 6.57 26.76
N LEU A 22 35.91 6.28 25.60
CA LEU A 22 34.49 5.91 25.50
C LEU A 22 34.11 4.75 26.46
N GLY A 23 35.08 3.90 26.81
CA GLY A 23 34.88 2.81 27.78
C GLY A 23 34.56 3.29 29.20
N GLU A 24 35.15 4.41 29.64
CA GLU A 24 34.90 4.97 30.98
C GLU A 24 33.46 5.51 31.11
N ALA A 25 32.99 6.23 30.08
CA ALA A 25 31.61 6.73 30.04
C ALA A 25 30.57 5.59 29.95
N LEU A 26 30.94 4.43 29.42
CA LEU A 26 30.09 3.25 29.33
C LEU A 26 30.08 2.45 30.65
N ASP A 27 31.18 2.43 31.39
CA ASP A 27 31.25 1.82 32.71
C ASP A 27 30.48 2.64 33.77
N GLU A 28 30.49 3.98 33.70
CA GLU A 28 29.73 4.86 34.61
C GLU A 28 28.21 4.68 34.52
N ILE A 29 27.68 4.26 33.37
CA ILE A 29 26.25 3.94 33.17
C ILE A 29 25.92 2.46 33.42
N GLY A 30 26.87 1.69 33.97
CA GLY A 30 26.66 0.29 34.36
C GLY A 30 26.63 -0.69 33.19
N PHE A 31 27.24 -0.37 32.06
CA PHE A 31 27.21 -1.20 30.87
C PHE A 31 28.24 -2.33 30.95
N GLN A 32 27.82 -3.54 31.34
CA GLN A 32 28.69 -4.72 31.24
C GLN A 32 28.75 -5.25 29.80
N PRO A 33 29.94 -5.50 29.22
CA PRO A 33 30.06 -6.03 27.87
C PRO A 33 29.75 -7.53 27.85
N LEU A 34 28.45 -7.86 27.77
CA LEU A 34 28.00 -9.23 27.54
C LEU A 34 28.11 -9.56 26.06
N GLY A 35 29.18 -10.28 25.70
CA GLY A 35 29.26 -11.00 24.45
C GLY A 35 28.16 -12.05 24.35
N ARG A 36 27.01 -11.68 23.77
CA ARG A 36 26.05 -12.48 22.96
C ARG A 36 24.68 -11.80 22.96
N ARG A 37 24.17 -11.56 21.75
CA ARG A 37 22.78 -11.17 21.38
C ARG A 37 22.25 -9.88 22.04
N ILE A 38 22.25 -8.81 21.26
CA ILE A 38 21.30 -7.71 21.45
C ILE A 38 19.91 -8.30 21.21
N VAL A 39 19.20 -8.62 22.29
CA VAL A 39 17.74 -8.73 22.24
C VAL A 39 17.23 -7.31 22.16
N VAL A 40 16.94 -6.86 20.93
CA VAL A 40 16.13 -5.67 20.73
C VAL A 40 14.76 -6.01 21.30
N VAL A 41 14.48 -5.52 22.50
CA VAL A 41 13.13 -5.46 23.03
C VAL A 41 12.29 -4.75 21.95
N LYS A 42 11.24 -5.42 21.45
CA LYS A 42 10.20 -4.82 20.61
C LYS A 42 9.58 -3.67 21.40
N GLN A 43 10.20 -2.49 21.36
CA GLN A 43 9.47 -1.27 21.54
C GLN A 43 8.63 -1.10 20.28
N THR A 44 7.38 -1.53 20.39
CA THR A 44 6.29 -1.10 19.53
C THR A 44 6.13 0.41 19.76
N GLU A 45 7.07 1.21 19.28
CA GLU A 45 6.85 2.63 19.10
C GLU A 45 5.81 2.76 18.00
N ARG A 46 4.54 2.79 18.43
CA ARG A 46 3.50 3.49 17.69
C ARG A 46 4.04 4.89 17.46
N HIS A 47 4.59 5.15 16.28
CA HIS A 47 4.93 6.51 15.86
C HIS A 47 3.73 7.42 16.14
N PRO A 48 3.96 8.62 16.69
CA PRO A 48 2.87 9.55 16.96
C PRO A 48 2.21 9.93 15.64
N ARG A 49 1.01 9.37 15.41
CA ARG A 49 0.18 9.52 14.19
C ARG A 49 -0.40 10.94 14.01
N THR A 50 0.20 12.00 14.56
CA THR A 50 -0.49 13.30 14.71
C THR A 50 0.40 14.52 14.54
N SER A 51 1.29 14.54 13.55
CA SER A 51 1.69 15.81 12.95
C SER A 51 0.85 16.03 11.70
N THR A 52 -0.02 17.03 11.69
CA THR A 52 -0.78 17.46 10.49
C THR A 52 0.09 18.15 9.44
N ASP A 53 1.40 18.29 9.73
CA ASP A 53 2.39 19.01 8.94
C ASP A 53 2.68 18.36 7.57
N TRP A 54 2.25 17.12 7.35
CA TRP A 54 2.36 16.46 6.05
C TRP A 54 1.42 17.05 4.99
N ALA A 55 0.27 17.59 5.39
CA ALA A 55 -0.79 17.99 4.45
C ALA A 55 -0.30 19.04 3.46
N VAL A 56 0.43 20.05 3.93
CA VAL A 56 0.96 21.13 3.07
C VAL A 56 1.92 20.57 2.02
N SER A 57 2.88 19.75 2.44
CA SER A 57 3.86 19.14 1.51
C SER A 57 3.20 18.23 0.47
N VAL A 58 2.15 17.50 0.88
CA VAL A 58 1.37 16.64 -0.02
C VAL A 58 0.55 17.46 -1.02
N ILE A 59 -0.10 18.54 -0.56
CA ILE A 59 -0.87 19.44 -1.44
C ILE A 59 0.04 20.05 -2.50
N GLU A 60 1.20 20.57 -2.11
CA GLU A 60 2.16 21.14 -3.06
C GLU A 60 2.68 20.09 -4.05
N PHE A 61 2.93 18.87 -3.57
CA PHE A 61 3.32 17.76 -4.43
C PHE A 61 2.24 17.40 -5.47
N PHE A 62 0.97 17.31 -5.07
CA PHE A 62 -0.12 17.04 -6.02
C PHE A 62 -0.33 18.21 -6.99
N ARG A 63 -0.23 19.46 -6.53
CA ARG A 63 -0.28 20.64 -7.41
C ARG A 63 0.79 20.61 -8.49
N PHE A 64 1.98 20.08 -8.16
CA PHE A 64 3.10 19.92 -9.10
C PHE A 64 2.92 18.75 -10.05
N THR A 65 2.38 17.62 -9.59
CA THR A 65 2.30 16.37 -10.36
C THR A 65 1.05 16.23 -11.21
N LEU A 66 -0.08 16.81 -10.79
CA LEU A 66 -1.34 16.71 -11.51
C LEU A 66 -1.28 17.49 -12.84
N PRO A 67 -1.64 16.84 -13.97
CA PRO A 67 -1.88 17.55 -15.23
C PRO A 67 -2.90 18.67 -15.07
N ARG A 68 -2.78 19.72 -15.86
CA ARG A 68 -3.73 20.83 -15.88
C ARG A 68 -4.35 21.02 -17.25
N ALA A 69 -5.67 21.20 -17.26
CA ALA A 69 -6.43 21.66 -18.40
C ALA A 69 -6.18 23.16 -18.67
N PRO A 70 -6.48 23.65 -19.88
CA PRO A 70 -6.36 25.08 -20.23
C PRO A 70 -7.20 26.01 -19.34
N ASN A 71 -8.29 25.51 -18.76
CA ASN A 71 -9.17 26.26 -17.85
C ASN A 71 -8.63 26.33 -16.41
N GLY A 72 -7.50 25.69 -16.11
CA GLY A 72 -6.89 25.65 -14.79
C GLY A 72 -7.34 24.48 -13.90
N ASP A 73 -8.32 23.68 -14.34
CA ASP A 73 -8.72 22.46 -13.63
C ASP A 73 -7.59 21.41 -13.68
N TRP A 74 -7.50 20.56 -12.66
CA TRP A 74 -6.63 19.39 -12.69
C TRP A 74 -7.31 18.27 -13.46
N GLU A 75 -6.59 17.61 -14.36
CA GLU A 75 -7.09 16.48 -15.14
C GLU A 75 -6.49 15.18 -14.65
N HIS A 76 -7.34 14.15 -14.48
CA HIS A 76 -6.85 12.82 -14.17
C HIS A 76 -6.56 11.96 -15.40
N LEU A 77 -7.05 12.35 -16.59
CA LEU A 77 -6.81 11.67 -17.87
C LEU A 77 -7.18 10.17 -17.85
N PHE A 78 -8.13 9.79 -16.99
CA PHE A 78 -8.50 8.40 -16.69
C PHE A 78 -7.32 7.51 -16.25
N ILE A 79 -6.32 8.11 -15.60
CA ILE A 79 -5.18 7.42 -15.01
C ILE A 79 -5.42 7.31 -13.51
N ALA A 80 -5.49 6.07 -13.00
CA ALA A 80 -5.81 5.78 -11.59
C ALA A 80 -4.97 6.58 -10.57
N ALA A 81 -3.66 6.75 -10.82
CA ALA A 81 -2.80 7.55 -9.95
C ALA A 81 -3.25 9.01 -9.84
N TYR A 82 -3.70 9.62 -10.95
CA TYR A 82 -4.17 10.99 -10.97
C TYR A 82 -5.63 11.09 -10.52
N GLU A 83 -6.47 10.08 -10.74
CA GLU A 83 -7.83 10.02 -10.21
C GLU A 83 -7.81 10.07 -8.68
N VAL A 84 -6.97 9.24 -8.08
CA VAL A 84 -6.76 9.20 -6.63
C VAL A 84 -6.15 10.51 -6.12
N ALA A 85 -5.20 11.11 -6.83
CA ALA A 85 -4.65 12.40 -6.44
C ALA A 85 -5.68 13.54 -6.53
N CYS A 86 -6.56 13.55 -7.53
CA CYS A 86 -7.70 14.45 -7.62
C CYS A 86 -8.68 14.26 -6.45
N GLN A 87 -8.99 13.01 -6.10
CA GLN A 87 -9.80 12.69 -4.91
C GLN A 87 -9.12 13.18 -3.62
N ALA A 88 -7.81 12.97 -3.49
CA ALA A 88 -7.03 13.44 -2.34
C ALA A 88 -7.05 14.97 -2.22
N MET A 89 -6.91 15.70 -3.32
CA MET A 89 -7.02 17.16 -3.33
C MET A 89 -8.41 17.63 -2.86
N ALA A 90 -9.47 16.94 -3.27
CA ALA A 90 -10.81 17.26 -2.80
C ALA A 90 -10.99 16.97 -1.29
N MET A 91 -10.51 15.81 -0.82
CA MET A 91 -10.58 15.45 0.60
C MET A 91 -9.70 16.32 1.50
N LEU A 92 -8.65 16.93 0.95
CA LEU A 92 -7.81 17.93 1.62
C LEU A 92 -8.39 19.36 1.54
N GLY A 93 -9.62 19.51 1.05
CA GLY A 93 -10.31 20.80 0.96
C GLY A 93 -9.67 21.77 -0.04
N GLN A 94 -8.97 21.25 -1.05
CA GLN A 94 -8.30 22.06 -2.08
C GLN A 94 -9.11 22.14 -3.38
N ALA A 95 -10.04 21.20 -3.58
CA ALA A 95 -10.72 21.01 -4.84
C ALA A 95 -12.15 20.46 -4.66
N THR A 96 -12.93 20.50 -5.72
CA THR A 96 -14.14 19.66 -5.88
C THR A 96 -13.89 18.67 -7.01
N VAL A 97 -14.19 17.39 -6.80
CA VAL A 97 -14.09 16.37 -7.86
C VAL A 97 -15.11 16.69 -8.95
N ILE A 98 -14.66 16.65 -10.21
CA ILE A 98 -15.49 16.82 -11.40
C ILE A 98 -15.28 15.62 -12.32
N ASP A 99 -16.13 15.47 -13.34
CA ASP A 99 -15.90 14.47 -14.37
C ASP A 99 -14.56 14.75 -15.08
N GLY A 100 -13.69 13.75 -15.14
CA GLY A 100 -12.35 13.88 -15.73
C GLY A 100 -11.27 14.53 -14.85
N GLY A 101 -11.58 14.97 -13.62
CA GLY A 101 -10.57 15.68 -12.82
C GLY A 101 -11.00 16.25 -11.46
N ALA A 102 -10.38 17.37 -11.10
CA ALA A 102 -10.75 18.16 -9.93
C ALA A 102 -10.61 19.66 -10.19
N ARG A 103 -11.61 20.42 -9.78
CA ARG A 103 -11.63 21.88 -9.88
C ARG A 103 -11.06 22.52 -8.61
N PRO A 104 -9.99 23.34 -8.69
CA PRO A 104 -9.47 24.08 -7.55
C PRO A 104 -10.52 24.96 -6.88
N LEU A 105 -10.51 25.03 -5.55
CA LEU A 105 -11.33 25.98 -4.79
C LEU A 105 -10.67 27.36 -4.76
N SER A 106 -11.48 28.41 -4.78
CA SER A 106 -10.99 29.79 -4.67
C SER A 106 -10.48 30.13 -3.27
N ASP A 107 -11.02 29.50 -2.23
CA ASP A 107 -10.59 29.64 -0.84
C ASP A 107 -10.34 28.26 -0.22
N PRO A 108 -9.16 27.66 -0.48
CA PRO A 108 -8.87 26.31 -0.04
C PRO A 108 -8.54 26.26 1.46
N THR A 109 -9.28 25.45 2.21
CA THR A 109 -9.08 25.26 3.65
C THR A 109 -8.97 23.78 3.99
N LEU A 110 -7.99 23.40 4.82
CA LEU A 110 -7.90 22.03 5.32
C LEU A 110 -9.16 21.66 6.12
N PRO A 111 -9.68 20.43 5.96
CA PRO A 111 -10.80 19.97 6.77
C PRO A 111 -10.39 19.82 8.24
N ALA A 112 -11.37 19.98 9.14
CA ALA A 112 -11.16 19.78 10.58
C ALA A 112 -10.66 18.36 10.92
N THR A 113 -11.05 17.37 10.12
CA THR A 113 -10.54 16.00 10.22
C THR A 113 -9.91 15.62 8.88
N LEU A 114 -8.61 15.33 8.91
CA LEU A 114 -7.88 14.96 7.71
C LEU A 114 -8.29 13.58 7.17
N PRO A 115 -8.12 13.35 5.85
CA PRO A 115 -8.21 12.03 5.26
C PRO A 115 -7.19 11.08 5.89
N ARG A 116 -7.43 9.78 5.70
CA ARG A 116 -6.56 8.73 6.23
C ARG A 116 -5.14 8.86 5.68
N TRP A 117 -4.16 8.85 6.59
CA TRP A 117 -2.75 9.05 6.24
C TRP A 117 -2.21 7.97 5.29
N ASP A 118 -2.57 6.70 5.51
CA ASP A 118 -2.13 5.57 4.70
C ASP A 118 -2.63 5.67 3.26
N ASP A 119 -3.87 6.12 3.08
CA ASP A 119 -4.46 6.35 1.76
C ASP A 119 -3.76 7.50 1.02
N ILE A 120 -3.51 8.61 1.72
CA ILE A 120 -2.77 9.74 1.15
C ILE A 120 -1.33 9.34 0.80
N ALA A 121 -0.67 8.57 1.65
CA ALA A 121 0.67 8.08 1.38
C ALA A 121 0.71 7.20 0.12
N THR A 122 -0.26 6.30 -0.05
CA THR A 122 -0.42 5.51 -1.28
C THR A 122 -0.65 6.39 -2.50
N ALA A 123 -1.54 7.39 -2.39
CA ALA A 123 -1.80 8.36 -3.47
C ALA A 123 -0.52 9.10 -3.91
N VAL A 124 0.30 9.53 -2.94
CA VAL A 124 1.58 10.19 -3.21
C VAL A 124 2.56 9.24 -3.91
N VAL A 125 2.65 7.99 -3.47
CA VAL A 125 3.51 6.98 -4.11
C VAL A 125 3.08 6.72 -5.55
N TRP A 126 1.78 6.54 -5.81
CA TRP A 126 1.24 6.32 -7.15
C TRP A 126 1.48 7.51 -8.07
N ALA A 127 1.18 8.73 -7.62
CA ALA A 127 1.42 9.94 -8.40
C ALA A 127 2.93 10.12 -8.70
N ALA A 128 3.81 9.86 -7.72
CA ALA A 128 5.25 9.94 -7.95
C ALA A 128 5.75 8.90 -8.96
N GLY A 129 5.22 7.67 -8.91
CA GLY A 129 5.51 6.62 -9.89
C GLY A 129 5.05 7.03 -11.29
N GLN A 130 3.81 7.51 -11.41
CA GLN A 130 3.19 7.93 -12.67
C GLN A 130 3.92 9.11 -13.31
N SER A 131 4.30 10.12 -12.53
CA SER A 131 5.08 11.27 -13.01
C SER A 131 6.57 10.93 -13.22
N GLY A 132 6.98 9.67 -12.97
CA GLY A 132 8.35 9.20 -13.17
C GLY A 132 9.36 9.75 -12.15
N LEU A 133 8.89 10.36 -11.07
CA LEU A 133 9.66 10.89 -9.95
C LEU A 133 10.12 9.77 -9.01
N LEU A 134 9.33 8.72 -8.84
CA LEU A 134 9.71 7.51 -8.10
C LEU A 134 10.05 6.39 -9.08
N ARG A 135 11.23 5.79 -8.93
CA ARG A 135 11.66 4.64 -9.75
C ARG A 135 12.40 3.61 -8.91
N TYR A 136 11.81 2.43 -8.78
CA TYR A 136 12.40 1.33 -8.04
C TYR A 136 13.58 0.69 -8.77
N ARG A 137 14.52 0.15 -8.00
CA ARG A 137 15.66 -0.63 -8.50
C ARG A 137 15.53 -2.07 -8.07
N ARG A 138 15.72 -2.98 -9.03
CA ARG A 138 15.80 -4.42 -8.74
C ARG A 138 16.92 -4.71 -7.75
N ARG A 139 16.60 -5.50 -6.72
CA ARG A 139 17.60 -6.12 -5.85
C ARG A 139 18.40 -7.14 -6.69
N GLY A 140 19.73 -7.00 -6.71
CA GLY A 140 20.62 -8.15 -6.94
C GLY A 140 20.79 -8.75 -8.36
N ARG A 141 20.61 -8.03 -9.47
CA ARG A 141 21.13 -8.52 -10.77
C ARG A 141 22.34 -7.72 -11.26
N THR A 142 23.52 -8.10 -10.77
CA THR A 142 24.81 -7.81 -11.40
C THR A 142 24.94 -8.64 -12.68
N GLY A 143 24.26 -8.23 -13.75
CA GLY A 143 24.35 -8.95 -15.01
C GLY A 143 23.19 -8.69 -15.94
N LYS A 144 23.25 -7.57 -16.66
CA LYS A 144 23.12 -7.49 -18.13
C LYS A 144 23.02 -6.03 -18.56
N LYS A 145 23.75 -5.76 -19.65
CA LYS A 145 23.89 -4.58 -20.51
C LYS A 145 23.20 -3.29 -20.02
N ARG A 146 24.03 -2.23 -19.91
CA ARG A 146 23.66 -0.80 -19.79
C ARG A 146 22.44 -0.47 -20.67
N SER A 147 21.24 -0.63 -20.13
CA SER A 147 20.05 0.02 -20.65
C SER A 147 20.04 1.43 -20.10
N VAL A 148 19.72 2.39 -20.98
CA VAL A 148 19.42 3.82 -20.79
C VAL A 148 19.71 4.34 -19.37
N ARG A 149 20.62 5.32 -19.23
CA ARG A 149 21.04 5.98 -17.95
C ARG A 149 19.87 6.20 -16.97
N ARG A 150 19.46 5.16 -16.25
CA ARG A 150 18.41 5.28 -15.24
C ARG A 150 19.03 6.05 -14.07
N PRO A 151 18.33 7.03 -13.47
CA PRO A 151 18.86 7.83 -12.37
C PRO A 151 19.34 6.96 -11.21
N LYS A 152 20.55 7.20 -10.68
CA LYS A 152 21.09 6.41 -9.55
C LYS A 152 20.11 6.45 -8.38
N ALA A 153 19.99 5.32 -7.66
CA ALA A 153 19.19 5.26 -6.45
C ALA A 153 19.72 6.28 -5.45
N ASN A 154 18.83 7.11 -4.92
CA ASN A 154 19.12 8.09 -3.87
C ASN A 154 18.31 7.81 -2.59
N ILE A 155 17.45 6.78 -2.60
CA ILE A 155 16.80 6.19 -1.44
C ILE A 155 17.35 4.77 -1.25
N ARG A 156 17.88 4.50 -0.06
CA ARG A 156 18.42 3.20 0.34
C ARG A 156 17.28 2.22 0.66
N ALA A 157 17.55 0.95 0.42
CA ALA A 157 16.68 -0.14 0.84
C ALA A 157 16.54 -0.19 2.37
N GLY A 158 15.36 -0.56 2.87
CA GLY A 158 15.07 -0.72 4.30
C GLY A 158 13.69 -1.36 4.46
N TYR A 159 13.49 -2.14 5.54
CA TYR A 159 12.19 -2.74 5.88
C TYR A 159 11.51 -3.48 4.71
N GLY A 160 12.24 -4.37 4.03
CA GLY A 160 11.69 -5.08 2.86
C GLY A 160 11.61 -4.27 1.57
N CYS A 161 11.59 -2.93 1.64
CA CYS A 161 11.50 -2.05 0.47
C CYS A 161 12.77 -2.08 -0.41
N PRO A 162 12.63 -2.00 -1.74
CA PRO A 162 13.77 -1.96 -2.68
C PRO A 162 14.47 -0.59 -2.64
N PRO A 163 15.76 -0.48 -3.01
CA PRO A 163 16.35 0.83 -3.23
C PRO A 163 15.64 1.55 -4.38
N ALA A 164 15.54 2.87 -4.32
CA ALA A 164 14.78 3.66 -5.30
C ALA A 164 15.49 4.97 -5.66
N HIS A 165 15.11 5.52 -6.80
CA HIS A 165 15.33 6.93 -7.11
C HIS A 165 14.06 7.71 -6.82
N LEU A 166 14.20 8.86 -6.16
CA LEU A 166 13.16 9.83 -5.89
C LEU A 166 13.58 11.20 -6.46
N GLY A 167 12.72 11.83 -7.25
CA GLY A 167 12.90 13.19 -7.76
C GLY A 167 12.93 14.22 -6.62
N ALA A 168 13.64 15.33 -6.83
CA ALA A 168 13.83 16.36 -5.80
C ALA A 168 12.50 16.92 -5.27
N GLU A 169 11.53 17.05 -6.18
CA GLU A 169 10.20 17.60 -5.98
C GLU A 169 9.31 16.71 -5.09
N ALA A 170 9.59 15.40 -5.04
CA ALA A 170 8.83 14.46 -4.23
C ALA A 170 9.39 14.29 -2.80
N PHE A 171 10.64 14.72 -2.53
CA PHE A 171 11.26 14.54 -1.21
C PHE A 171 10.44 15.13 -0.05
N PRO A 172 9.94 16.38 -0.13
CA PRO A 172 9.21 16.98 0.98
C PRO A 172 7.96 16.17 1.37
N ALA A 173 7.18 15.71 0.39
CA ALA A 173 6.01 14.88 0.63
C ALA A 173 6.38 13.52 1.25
N PHE A 174 7.37 12.82 0.69
CA PHE A 174 7.79 11.51 1.22
C PHE A 174 8.37 11.61 2.64
N GLN A 175 9.13 12.67 2.93
CA GLN A 175 9.74 12.87 4.24
C GLN A 175 8.70 13.31 5.29
N SER A 176 7.81 14.24 4.95
CA SER A 176 6.75 14.70 5.87
C SER A 176 5.72 13.61 6.18
N LEU A 177 5.42 12.74 5.21
CA LEU A 177 4.63 11.52 5.44
C LEU A 177 5.40 10.47 6.26
N GLY A 178 6.70 10.63 6.50
CA GLY A 178 7.51 9.67 7.23
C GLY A 178 7.82 8.40 6.45
N LEU A 179 7.63 8.38 5.12
CA LEU A 179 7.97 7.24 4.26
C LEU A 179 9.49 7.07 4.11
N ILE A 180 10.22 8.19 4.19
CA ILE A 180 11.69 8.19 4.14
C ILE A 180 12.28 8.95 5.33
N SER A 181 13.42 8.46 5.80
CA SER A 181 14.26 9.14 6.79
C SER A 181 15.73 8.94 6.44
N TYR A 182 16.54 9.99 6.51
CA TYR A 182 17.96 9.98 6.12
C TYR A 182 18.22 9.25 4.79
N ARG A 183 17.38 9.51 3.78
CA ARG A 183 17.45 8.87 2.45
C ARG A 183 17.35 7.33 2.49
N SER A 184 16.56 6.78 3.40
CA SER A 184 16.22 5.36 3.49
C SER A 184 14.72 5.21 3.66
N TRP A 185 14.15 4.11 3.15
CA TRP A 185 12.80 3.73 3.51
C TRP A 185 12.67 3.49 5.02
N THR A 186 11.53 3.89 5.59
CA THR A 186 11.16 3.64 6.99
C THR A 186 10.28 2.41 7.12
N ALA A 187 9.98 1.98 8.35
CA ALA A 187 9.03 0.90 8.61
C ALA A 187 7.63 1.23 8.09
N ALA A 188 7.22 2.50 8.19
CA ALA A 188 5.92 2.96 7.72
C ALA A 188 5.75 2.77 6.21
N ALA A 189 6.83 2.92 5.43
CA ALA A 189 6.78 2.77 3.98
C ALA A 189 6.53 1.33 3.52
N GLU A 190 6.88 0.31 4.29
CA GLU A 190 6.74 -1.09 3.88
C GLU A 190 5.29 -1.41 3.50
N THR A 191 4.35 -1.14 4.41
CA THR A 191 2.93 -1.42 4.19
C THR A 191 2.34 -0.53 3.10
N ILE A 192 2.83 0.71 2.93
CA ILE A 192 2.41 1.57 1.81
C ILE A 192 2.88 0.99 0.47
N LEU A 193 4.09 0.43 0.41
CA LEU A 193 4.62 -0.20 -0.80
C LEU A 193 3.95 -1.55 -1.10
N TRP A 194 3.31 -2.21 -0.14
CA TRP A 194 2.42 -3.35 -0.44
C TRP A 194 1.22 -2.91 -1.27
N ARG A 195 0.73 -1.69 -1.04
CA ARG A 195 -0.38 -1.05 -1.76
C ARG A 195 0.02 -0.50 -3.13
N ASP A 196 1.33 -0.43 -3.42
CA ASP A 196 1.88 -0.11 -4.75
C ASP A 196 2.29 -1.40 -5.49
N ASN A 197 2.76 -2.41 -4.75
CA ASN A 197 3.29 -3.68 -5.22
C ASN A 197 4.31 -3.55 -6.37
N PRO A 198 5.46 -2.88 -6.13
CA PRO A 198 6.43 -2.64 -7.19
C PRO A 198 7.05 -3.96 -7.67
N PHE A 199 6.81 -4.28 -8.96
CA PHE A 199 7.32 -5.51 -9.58
C PHE A 199 8.85 -5.67 -9.46
N GLU A 200 9.62 -4.58 -9.51
CA GLU A 200 11.07 -4.62 -9.33
C GLU A 200 11.52 -5.11 -7.95
N ALA A 201 10.65 -5.03 -6.96
CA ALA A 201 10.93 -5.42 -5.58
C ALA A 201 10.62 -6.90 -5.31
N GLY A 202 9.75 -7.52 -6.11
CA GLY A 202 9.26 -8.88 -5.84
C GLY A 202 8.64 -8.99 -4.45
N MET A 203 7.95 -7.94 -3.99
CA MET A 203 7.32 -7.92 -2.67
C MET A 203 6.11 -8.86 -2.69
N ASN A 204 6.29 -10.07 -2.17
CA ASN A 204 5.18 -10.99 -1.95
C ASN A 204 4.70 -10.83 -0.50
N PHE A 205 3.69 -9.98 -0.30
CA PHE A 205 3.07 -9.80 1.02
C PHE A 205 2.01 -10.86 1.34
N ALA A 206 1.57 -11.66 0.36
CA ALA A 206 0.50 -12.65 0.56
C ALA A 206 0.91 -13.80 1.51
N GLU A 207 2.22 -14.04 1.63
CA GLU A 207 2.79 -15.02 2.56
C GLU A 207 3.25 -14.39 3.89
N ASP A 208 3.10 -13.08 4.07
CA ASP A 208 3.47 -12.39 5.31
C ASP A 208 2.43 -12.66 6.40
N GLU A 209 2.90 -12.99 7.61
CA GLU A 209 2.07 -13.28 8.77
C GLU A 209 1.05 -12.16 9.05
N ARG A 210 1.43 -10.89 8.84
CA ARG A 210 0.53 -9.73 9.03
C ARG A 210 -0.63 -9.72 8.05
N PHE A 211 -0.43 -10.20 6.82
CA PHE A 211 -1.50 -10.31 5.83
C PHE A 211 -2.44 -11.46 6.17
N ILE A 212 -1.88 -12.62 6.55
CA ILE A 212 -2.64 -13.81 6.96
C ILE A 212 -3.51 -13.50 8.18
N GLU A 213 -2.94 -12.89 9.22
CA GLU A 213 -3.68 -12.46 10.41
C GLU A 213 -4.81 -11.48 10.06
N ALA A 214 -4.56 -10.54 9.15
CA ALA A 214 -5.57 -9.58 8.73
C ALA A 214 -6.69 -10.22 7.90
N LEU A 215 -6.40 -11.26 7.13
CA LEU A 215 -7.40 -12.07 6.41
C LEU A 215 -8.29 -12.84 7.41
N ASP A 216 -7.68 -13.52 8.38
CA ASP A 216 -8.42 -14.25 9.42
C ASP A 216 -9.33 -13.31 10.23
N ALA A 217 -8.81 -12.13 10.58
CA ALA A 217 -9.58 -11.09 11.24
C ALA A 217 -10.72 -10.59 10.35
N ALA A 218 -10.48 -10.36 9.05
CA ALA A 218 -11.51 -9.90 8.11
C ALA A 218 -12.66 -10.91 8.00
N ILE A 219 -12.36 -12.21 7.94
CA ILE A 219 -13.35 -13.29 7.90
C ILE A 219 -14.16 -13.36 9.20
N SER A 220 -13.47 -13.24 10.34
CA SER A 220 -14.10 -13.43 11.66
C SER A 220 -14.92 -12.23 12.14
N SER A 221 -14.75 -11.06 11.52
CA SER A 221 -15.32 -9.79 12.01
C SER A 221 -16.11 -9.01 10.97
N VAL A 222 -16.66 -9.67 9.94
CA VAL A 222 -17.47 -9.01 8.90
C VAL A 222 -18.70 -8.33 9.50
N PRO A 223 -18.85 -6.98 9.37
CA PRO A 223 -20.05 -6.28 9.79
C PRO A 223 -21.29 -6.71 8.98
N GLU A 224 -22.48 -6.72 9.60
CA GLU A 224 -23.70 -7.23 8.95
C GLU A 224 -24.06 -6.49 7.65
N ASP A 225 -23.86 -5.17 7.59
CA ASP A 225 -24.10 -4.39 6.37
C ASP A 225 -23.16 -4.78 5.22
N ILE A 226 -21.93 -5.19 5.55
CA ILE A 226 -20.94 -5.69 4.60
C ILE A 226 -21.25 -7.14 4.22
N ALA A 227 -21.62 -7.97 5.19
CA ALA A 227 -22.02 -9.36 4.96
C ALA A 227 -23.22 -9.45 4.01
N ALA A 228 -24.23 -8.58 4.18
CA ALA A 228 -25.36 -8.46 3.27
C ALA A 228 -24.91 -8.14 1.83
N LYS A 229 -24.05 -7.13 1.66
CA LYS A 229 -23.49 -6.78 0.33
C LYS A 229 -22.70 -7.92 -0.30
N ILE A 230 -21.91 -8.65 0.49
CA ILE A 230 -21.16 -9.82 -0.01
C ILE A 230 -22.12 -10.90 -0.51
N ARG A 231 -23.21 -11.18 0.23
CA ARG A 231 -24.24 -12.13 -0.20
C ARG A 231 -24.90 -11.69 -1.51
N ASP A 232 -25.24 -10.41 -1.64
CA ASP A 232 -25.83 -9.87 -2.88
C ASP A 232 -24.88 -10.01 -4.07
N ILE A 233 -23.60 -9.64 -3.88
CA ILE A 233 -22.55 -9.77 -4.90
C ILE A 233 -22.34 -11.24 -5.30
N ALA A 234 -22.38 -12.16 -4.34
CA ALA A 234 -22.20 -13.59 -4.58
C ALA A 234 -23.40 -14.23 -5.30
N ALA A 235 -24.63 -13.78 -5.01
CA ALA A 235 -25.85 -14.31 -5.63
C ALA A 235 -26.14 -13.72 -7.03
N MET A 236 -25.55 -12.57 -7.37
CA MET A 236 -25.76 -11.87 -8.63
C MET A 236 -25.64 -12.75 -9.88
N PRO A 237 -24.59 -13.58 -10.07
CA PRO A 237 -24.48 -14.40 -11.28
C PRO A 237 -25.64 -15.38 -11.46
N ALA A 238 -26.10 -16.00 -10.36
CA ALA A 238 -27.22 -16.94 -10.39
C ALA A 238 -28.55 -16.23 -10.69
N ASN A 239 -28.74 -15.03 -10.13
CA ASN A 239 -29.99 -14.28 -10.22
C ASN A 239 -30.15 -13.56 -11.57
N GLU A 240 -29.07 -13.05 -12.15
CA GLU A 240 -29.13 -12.14 -13.31
C GLU A 240 -28.83 -12.80 -14.66
N ALA A 241 -28.23 -13.99 -14.69
CA ALA A 241 -27.77 -14.62 -15.93
C ALA A 241 -28.87 -14.77 -17.00
N ALA A 242 -30.08 -15.19 -16.60
CA ALA A 242 -31.19 -15.34 -17.54
C ALA A 242 -31.62 -14.00 -18.17
N GLY A 243 -31.65 -12.94 -17.35
CA GLY A 243 -31.96 -11.58 -17.80
C GLY A 243 -30.90 -11.05 -18.77
N LEU A 244 -29.62 -11.25 -18.46
CA LEU A 244 -28.51 -10.83 -19.30
C LEU A 244 -28.49 -11.56 -20.65
N VAL A 245 -28.74 -12.88 -20.68
CA VAL A 245 -28.92 -13.63 -21.93
C VAL A 245 -30.06 -13.05 -22.76
N GLY A 246 -31.22 -12.80 -22.13
CA GLY A 246 -32.38 -12.21 -22.80
C GLY A 246 -32.05 -10.83 -23.41
N PHE A 247 -31.30 -10.00 -22.68
CA PHE A 247 -30.85 -8.70 -23.18
C PHE A 247 -29.86 -8.82 -24.34
N ALA A 248 -28.85 -9.68 -24.22
CA ALA A 248 -27.80 -9.86 -25.23
C ALA A 248 -28.37 -10.40 -26.55
N ARG A 249 -29.30 -11.36 -26.49
CA ARG A 249 -29.97 -11.88 -27.69
C ARG A 249 -30.79 -10.85 -28.44
N ARG A 250 -31.32 -9.84 -27.74
CA ARG A 250 -32.11 -8.75 -28.34
C ARG A 250 -31.25 -7.65 -28.94
N ASN A 251 -30.08 -7.36 -28.38
CA ASN A 251 -29.35 -6.12 -28.67
C ASN A 251 -27.91 -6.29 -29.16
N VAL A 252 -27.28 -7.45 -28.94
CA VAL A 252 -25.83 -7.64 -29.16
C VAL A 252 -25.59 -8.76 -30.18
N HIS A 253 -25.89 -10.01 -29.82
CA HIS A 253 -25.75 -11.15 -30.71
C HIS A 253 -26.83 -12.21 -30.42
N PRO A 254 -27.50 -12.76 -31.46
CA PRO A 254 -28.65 -13.64 -31.29
C PRO A 254 -28.33 -14.98 -30.63
N ASN A 255 -27.05 -15.37 -30.64
CA ASN A 255 -26.57 -16.65 -30.12
C ASN A 255 -26.00 -16.57 -28.70
N ALA A 256 -26.26 -15.49 -27.96
CA ALA A 256 -25.77 -15.35 -26.59
C ALA A 256 -26.12 -16.56 -25.73
N THR A 257 -25.11 -17.07 -25.02
CA THR A 257 -25.24 -18.26 -24.19
C THR A 257 -25.31 -17.92 -22.71
N ARG A 258 -25.92 -18.82 -21.93
CA ARG A 258 -25.94 -18.70 -20.46
C ARG A 258 -24.53 -18.74 -19.88
N HIS A 259 -23.63 -19.50 -20.49
CA HIS A 259 -22.24 -19.60 -20.06
C HIS A 259 -21.51 -18.26 -20.20
N GLU A 260 -21.60 -17.59 -21.35
CA GLU A 260 -21.02 -16.26 -21.56
C GLU A 260 -21.54 -15.24 -20.54
N ALA A 261 -22.85 -15.25 -20.27
CA ALA A 261 -23.46 -14.39 -19.26
C ALA A 261 -22.94 -14.68 -17.84
N LEU A 262 -22.78 -15.95 -17.48
CA LEU A 262 -22.24 -16.34 -16.18
C LEU A 262 -20.77 -15.91 -16.02
N VAL A 263 -19.93 -16.12 -17.02
CA VAL A 263 -18.52 -15.68 -17.01
C VAL A 263 -18.43 -14.17 -16.83
N PHE A 264 -19.23 -13.40 -17.57
CA PHE A 264 -19.30 -11.95 -17.43
C PHE A 264 -19.74 -11.52 -16.02
N LEU A 265 -20.81 -12.12 -15.48
CA LEU A 265 -21.32 -11.77 -14.16
C LEU A 265 -20.38 -12.21 -13.03
N GLN A 266 -19.63 -13.30 -13.21
CA GLN A 266 -18.58 -13.72 -12.27
C GLN A 266 -17.41 -12.72 -12.25
N ASP A 267 -16.96 -12.24 -13.42
CA ASP A 267 -15.97 -11.16 -13.48
C ASP A 267 -16.49 -9.89 -12.80
N ARG A 268 -17.76 -9.53 -13.05
CA ARG A 268 -18.40 -8.38 -12.40
C ARG A 268 -18.48 -8.55 -10.89
N SER A 269 -18.86 -9.73 -10.40
CA SER A 269 -18.92 -10.07 -8.98
C SER A 269 -17.55 -9.92 -8.31
N ARG A 270 -16.49 -10.44 -8.94
CA ARG A 270 -15.10 -10.29 -8.47
C ARG A 270 -14.68 -8.82 -8.38
N ARG A 271 -14.99 -8.01 -9.40
CA ARG A 271 -14.69 -6.56 -9.37
C ARG A 271 -15.44 -5.85 -8.25
N LEU A 272 -16.73 -6.11 -8.10
CA LEU A 272 -17.55 -5.51 -7.03
C LEU A 272 -17.06 -5.88 -5.64
N LEU A 273 -16.58 -7.11 -5.45
CA LEU A 273 -15.96 -7.53 -4.20
C LEU A 273 -14.66 -6.75 -3.95
N SER A 274 -13.78 -6.65 -4.94
CA SER A 274 -12.56 -5.83 -4.84
C SER A 274 -12.86 -4.36 -4.55
N GLU A 275 -13.86 -3.77 -5.20
CA GLU A 275 -14.32 -2.41 -4.91
C GLU A 275 -14.80 -2.26 -3.46
N LEU A 276 -15.52 -3.26 -2.94
CA LEU A 276 -16.00 -3.26 -1.56
C LEU A 276 -14.82 -3.24 -0.57
N PHE A 277 -13.78 -4.07 -0.80
CA PHE A 277 -12.56 -4.06 0.00
C PHE A 277 -11.81 -2.72 -0.11
N ALA A 278 -11.64 -2.20 -1.32
CA ALA A 278 -11.00 -0.90 -1.54
C ALA A 278 -11.72 0.26 -0.82
N LYS A 279 -13.04 0.18 -0.63
CA LYS A 279 -13.85 1.19 0.08
C LYS A 279 -13.95 0.97 1.60
N ARG A 280 -13.91 -0.29 2.06
CA ARG A 280 -14.36 -0.65 3.42
C ARG A 280 -13.33 -1.40 4.25
N TRP A 281 -12.14 -1.70 3.72
CA TRP A 281 -11.14 -2.47 4.46
C TRP A 281 -9.73 -1.88 4.38
N ARG A 282 -8.95 -1.94 5.47
CA ARG A 282 -7.53 -1.57 5.50
C ARG A 282 -6.74 -2.56 6.35
N LEU A 283 -5.51 -2.88 5.93
CA LEU A 283 -4.64 -3.84 6.62
C LEU A 283 -4.48 -3.57 8.12
N GLY A 284 -4.30 -2.31 8.51
CA GLY A 284 -4.05 -1.95 9.92
C GLY A 284 -5.30 -1.86 10.80
N ASP A 285 -6.49 -1.70 10.21
CA ASP A 285 -7.72 -1.38 10.94
C ASP A 285 -8.86 -2.39 10.71
N GLY A 286 -8.73 -3.27 9.70
CA GLY A 286 -9.78 -4.19 9.30
C GLY A 286 -10.94 -3.48 8.58
N TRP A 287 -12.16 -3.88 8.88
CA TRP A 287 -13.38 -3.29 8.32
C TRP A 287 -13.62 -1.89 8.90
N LEU A 288 -13.60 -0.89 8.03
CA LEU A 288 -13.86 0.50 8.39
C LEU A 288 -15.32 0.69 8.77
N SER A 289 -15.61 1.50 9.79
CA SER A 289 -16.96 2.02 10.04
C SER A 289 -17.42 2.96 8.92
N ALA A 290 -18.71 3.28 8.88
CA ALA A 290 -19.23 4.26 7.90
C ALA A 290 -18.47 5.60 8.01
N GLU A 291 -18.19 6.05 9.23
CA GLU A 291 -17.43 7.28 9.49
C GLU A 291 -16.00 7.20 8.94
N GLU A 292 -15.28 6.13 9.24
CA GLU A 292 -13.90 5.96 8.79
C GLU A 292 -13.80 5.89 7.27
N SER A 293 -14.80 5.28 6.61
CA SER A 293 -14.84 5.26 5.14
C SER A 293 -15.07 6.62 4.50
N ARG A 294 -15.68 7.59 5.20
CA ARG A 294 -15.78 8.97 4.69
C ARG A 294 -14.44 9.66 4.58
N ARG A 295 -13.44 9.17 5.33
CA ARG A 295 -12.07 9.69 5.33
C ARG A 295 -11.11 8.86 4.47
N ALA A 296 -11.59 7.76 3.88
CA ALA A 296 -10.81 6.88 3.05
C ALA A 296 -10.83 7.32 1.59
N LEU A 297 -9.69 7.20 0.90
CA LEU A 297 -9.67 7.31 -0.56
C LEU A 297 -10.17 6.01 -1.18
N PHE A 298 -10.77 6.13 -2.36
CA PHE A 298 -11.17 4.97 -3.14
C PHE A 298 -10.02 4.58 -4.07
N LEU A 299 -9.28 3.54 -3.67
CA LEU A 299 -8.10 3.05 -4.38
C LEU A 299 -8.49 1.79 -5.15
N GLU A 300 -9.27 1.95 -6.22
CA GLU A 300 -9.91 0.84 -6.95
C GLU A 300 -8.93 -0.25 -7.38
N LEU A 301 -7.76 0.16 -7.87
CA LEU A 301 -6.73 -0.73 -8.40
C LEU A 301 -5.66 -1.10 -7.38
N GLU A 302 -5.94 -0.96 -6.09
CA GLU A 302 -4.98 -1.24 -5.03
C GLU A 302 -4.66 -2.73 -4.92
N PRO A 303 -3.41 -3.17 -5.17
CA PRO A 303 -3.03 -4.58 -5.15
C PRO A 303 -3.32 -5.29 -3.82
N LEU A 304 -3.15 -4.61 -2.69
CA LEU A 304 -3.39 -5.19 -1.37
C LEU A 304 -4.88 -5.48 -1.14
N SER A 305 -5.75 -4.52 -1.46
CA SER A 305 -7.21 -4.70 -1.36
C SER A 305 -7.73 -5.76 -2.35
N ILE A 306 -7.16 -5.81 -3.56
CA ILE A 306 -7.47 -6.86 -4.55
C ILE A 306 -7.03 -8.24 -4.06
N GLN A 307 -5.80 -8.37 -3.55
CA GLN A 307 -5.33 -9.67 -3.04
C GLN A 307 -6.16 -10.13 -1.84
N MET A 308 -6.51 -9.21 -0.94
CA MET A 308 -7.39 -9.49 0.20
C MET A 308 -8.77 -9.95 -0.26
N SER A 309 -9.39 -9.28 -1.24
CA SER A 309 -10.71 -9.65 -1.76
C SER A 309 -10.70 -11.04 -2.41
N MET A 310 -9.63 -11.39 -3.14
CA MET A 310 -9.48 -12.68 -3.78
C MET A 310 -9.37 -13.82 -2.76
N GLU A 311 -8.48 -13.70 -1.76
CA GLU A 311 -8.32 -14.74 -0.75
C GLU A 311 -9.54 -14.87 0.15
N PHE A 312 -10.14 -13.75 0.55
CA PHE A 312 -11.39 -13.74 1.29
C PHE A 312 -12.51 -14.41 0.50
N GLY A 313 -12.70 -14.01 -0.77
CA GLY A 313 -13.74 -14.55 -1.64
C GLY A 313 -13.58 -16.06 -1.85
N ARG A 314 -12.35 -16.56 -1.99
CA ARG A 314 -12.05 -17.99 -2.11
C ARG A 314 -12.52 -18.80 -0.91
N ILE A 315 -12.53 -18.21 0.28
CA ILE A 315 -12.91 -18.88 1.53
C ILE A 315 -14.42 -18.72 1.80
N VAL A 316 -14.95 -17.51 1.61
CA VAL A 316 -16.29 -17.13 2.09
C VAL A 316 -17.38 -17.33 1.04
N ILE A 317 -17.05 -17.22 -0.25
CA ILE A 317 -18.02 -17.40 -1.33
C ILE A 317 -17.91 -18.86 -1.82
N PRO A 318 -18.92 -19.71 -1.54
CA PRO A 318 -18.87 -21.11 -1.93
C PRO A 318 -18.69 -21.25 -3.45
N GLN A 319 -17.78 -22.12 -3.87
CA GLN A 319 -17.60 -22.47 -5.29
C GLN A 319 -18.92 -23.00 -5.90
N GLU A 320 -19.79 -23.62 -5.10
CA GLU A 320 -21.07 -24.17 -5.55
C GLU A 320 -22.13 -23.11 -5.91
N LEU A 321 -21.97 -21.86 -5.45
CA LEU A 321 -22.82 -20.72 -5.88
C LEU A 321 -22.35 -20.11 -7.21
N GLY A 322 -21.22 -20.56 -7.74
CA GLY A 322 -20.72 -20.23 -9.07
C GLY A 322 -20.42 -21.51 -9.83
N CYS A 323 -21.45 -22.11 -10.43
CA CYS A 323 -21.40 -23.35 -11.23
C CYS A 323 -20.00 -23.71 -11.74
N ASP A 324 -19.52 -24.88 -11.30
CA ASP A 324 -18.31 -25.58 -11.70
C ASP A 324 -17.99 -25.33 -13.20
N VAL A 325 -17.09 -24.37 -13.47
CA VAL A 325 -16.41 -24.25 -14.77
C VAL A 325 -15.01 -24.80 -14.53
N ARG A 326 -14.86 -26.10 -14.80
CA ARG A 326 -13.55 -26.69 -15.01
C ARG A 326 -13.03 -26.22 -16.37
N ASP A 327 -11.78 -25.77 -16.38
CA ASP A 327 -11.02 -25.44 -17.59
C ASP A 327 -11.02 -26.57 -18.63
#